data_AF-A0A1G0S670-F1
#
_entry.id   AF-A0A1G0S670-F1
#
_cell.length_a   1.000
_cell.length_b   1.000
_cell.length_c   1.000
_cell.angle_alpha   90.00
_cell.angle_beta   90.00
_cell.angle_gamma   90.00
#
_symmetry.space_group_name_H-M   'P 1'
#
loop_
_entity.id
_entity.type
_entity.pdbx_description
1 polymer ?
#
loop_
_entity_poly.entity_id
_entity_poly.type
_entity_poly.pdbx_seq_one_letter_code
_entity_poly.pdbx_strand_id
1 'polypeptide(L)'
;MKKILKYITVLILFMSIFSGCSDTVDNKITFQNFASNKIFINFRATLIQVDPGKSAVITEIPKGTFSYETTYEIPVGTISSRTEGAVSGEIVMNAGVKVLIVYSSTFTEGVYTLSASFSSSEDLAGGGDTDPIGP
;
A
#
# COMPACT_ATOMS: atom_id res chain seq x y z
N MET A 1 2.97 54.39 18.13
CA MET A 1 3.82 53.17 18.10
C MET A 1 3.20 51.96 18.80
N LYS A 2 2.63 52.07 20.01
CA LYS A 2 2.02 50.92 20.73
C LYS A 2 0.88 50.19 19.98
N LYS A 3 0.08 50.87 19.15
CA LYS A 3 -1.02 50.25 18.39
C LYS A 3 -0.51 49.39 17.22
N ILE A 4 0.49 49.89 16.49
CA ILE A 4 1.15 49.17 15.38
C ILE A 4 1.83 47.90 15.88
N LEU A 5 2.49 47.97 17.05
CA LEU A 5 3.13 46.81 17.67
C LEU A 5 2.13 45.69 17.98
N LYS A 6 0.90 46.02 18.42
CA LYS A 6 -0.16 45.03 18.68
C LYS A 6 -0.63 44.32 17.41
N TYR A 7 -0.76 45.03 16.28
CA TYR A 7 -1.17 44.42 15.01
C TYR A 7 -0.11 43.47 14.46
N ILE A 8 1.18 43.80 14.64
CA ILE A 8 2.30 42.94 14.24
C ILE A 8 2.33 41.64 15.08
N THR A 9 2.07 41.71 16.38
CA THR A 9 2.01 40.51 17.24
C THR A 9 0.85 39.58 16.86
N VAL A 10 -0.30 40.14 16.48
CA VAL A 10 -1.46 39.33 16.01
C VAL A 10 -1.17 38.69 14.65
N LEU A 11 -0.49 39.40 13.74
CA LEU A 11 -0.14 38.88 12.42
C LEU A 11 0.86 37.71 12.49
N ILE A 12 1.85 37.79 13.39
CA ILE A 12 2.84 36.72 13.60
C ILE A 12 2.17 35.48 14.19
N LEU A 13 1.23 35.65 15.13
CA LEU A 13 0.48 34.54 15.72
C LEU A 13 -0.40 33.81 14.69
N PHE A 14 -0.91 34.53 13.69
CA PHE A 14 -1.72 33.98 12.59
C PHE A 14 -0.91 33.24 11.53
N MET A 15 0.39 33.52 11.38
CA MET A 15 1.26 32.76 10.47
C MET A 15 1.65 31.39 11.02
N SER A 16 1.68 31.22 12.34
CA SER A 16 2.07 29.95 13.00
C SER A 16 1.09 28.79 12.74
N ILE A 17 -0.19 29.09 12.48
CA ILE A 17 -1.26 28.09 12.26
C ILE A 17 -1.25 27.46 10.86
N PHE A 18 -0.44 27.95 9.92
CA PHE A 18 -0.31 27.34 8.59
C PHE A 18 0.79 26.26 8.49
N SER A 19 1.47 25.93 9.61
CA SER A 19 2.59 24.98 9.62
C SER A 19 2.19 23.53 9.92
N GLY A 20 0.89 23.21 9.94
CA GLY A 20 0.36 22.05 10.66
C GLY A 20 -0.36 21.00 9.83
N CYS A 21 0.25 20.47 8.78
CA CYS A 21 0.02 19.09 8.32
C CYS A 21 1.04 18.75 7.22
N SER A 22 1.95 17.83 7.49
CA SER A 22 2.78 17.24 6.44
C SER A 22 1.88 16.31 5.62
N ASP A 23 1.56 16.68 4.39
CA ASP A 23 0.77 15.82 3.48
C ASP A 23 1.55 14.58 3.00
N THR A 24 2.86 14.54 3.23
CA THR A 24 3.72 13.40 2.90
C THR A 24 3.58 12.29 3.93
N VAL A 25 2.70 11.35 3.63
CA VAL A 25 2.53 10.10 4.37
C VAL A 25 3.53 9.08 3.82
N ASP A 26 4.42 8.53 4.65
CA ASP A 26 5.40 7.48 4.26
C ASP A 26 4.72 6.11 4.08
N ASN A 27 3.79 6.06 3.15
CA ASN A 27 3.04 4.88 2.78
C ASN A 27 3.74 4.18 1.62
N LYS A 28 3.87 2.86 1.73
CA LYS A 28 4.62 2.07 0.75
C LYS A 28 3.97 0.71 0.50
N ILE A 29 3.88 0.31 -0.77
CA ILE A 29 3.55 -1.05 -1.17
C ILE A 29 4.76 -1.65 -1.89
N THR A 30 5.11 -2.88 -1.51
CA THR A 30 6.14 -3.67 -2.19
C THR A 30 5.50 -4.92 -2.79
N PHE A 31 5.65 -5.10 -4.10
CA PHE A 31 5.30 -6.33 -4.80
C PHE A 31 6.59 -7.10 -5.07
N GLN A 32 6.72 -8.30 -4.50
CA GLN A 32 7.88 -9.16 -4.65
C GLN A 32 7.51 -10.39 -5.48
N ASN A 33 8.16 -10.59 -6.62
CA ASN A 33 7.90 -11.72 -7.50
C ASN A 33 8.95 -12.82 -7.31
N PHE A 34 8.58 -13.94 -6.68
CA PHE A 34 9.33 -15.20 -6.69
C PHE A 34 8.67 -16.27 -7.58
N ALA A 35 7.61 -15.92 -8.31
CA ALA A 35 7.07 -16.80 -9.34
C ALA A 35 8.06 -16.96 -10.50
N SER A 36 7.90 -18.03 -11.27
CA SER A 36 8.80 -18.37 -12.38
C SER A 36 8.70 -17.38 -13.55
N ASN A 37 7.57 -16.69 -13.68
CA ASN A 37 7.25 -15.81 -14.80
C ASN A 37 6.89 -14.39 -14.35
N LYS A 38 6.72 -13.49 -15.31
CA LYS A 38 6.32 -12.11 -15.03
C LYS A 38 4.91 -12.05 -14.45
N ILE A 39 4.75 -11.10 -13.55
CA ILE A 39 3.44 -10.68 -13.04
C ILE A 39 3.20 -9.22 -13.43
N PHE A 40 1.94 -8.88 -13.64
CA PHE A 40 1.48 -7.54 -13.95
C PHE A 40 0.40 -7.15 -12.95
N ILE A 41 0.68 -6.11 -12.17
CA ILE A 41 -0.25 -5.59 -11.17
C ILE A 41 -0.90 -4.35 -11.74
N ASN A 42 -2.23 -4.35 -11.84
CA ASN A 42 -3.01 -3.14 -12.06
C ASN A 42 -3.31 -2.53 -10.70
N PHE A 43 -2.69 -1.38 -10.43
CA PHE A 43 -2.91 -0.61 -9.21
C PHE A 43 -3.07 0.86 -9.56
N ARG A 44 -4.17 1.47 -9.13
CA ARG A 44 -4.49 2.89 -9.42
C ARG A 44 -4.38 3.24 -10.92
N ALA A 45 -4.93 2.38 -11.78
CA ALA A 45 -4.87 2.51 -13.24
C ALA A 45 -3.44 2.57 -13.82
N THR A 46 -2.46 2.07 -13.07
CA THR A 46 -1.07 1.92 -13.53
C THR A 46 -0.74 0.44 -13.59
N LEU A 47 -0.15 0.00 -14.71
CA LEU A 47 0.35 -1.35 -14.87
C LEU A 47 1.79 -1.43 -14.36
N ILE A 48 2.01 -2.18 -13.29
CA ILE A 48 3.33 -2.46 -12.74
C ILE A 48 3.76 -3.85 -13.19
N GLN A 49 4.79 -3.94 -14.02
CA GLN A 49 5.42 -5.21 -14.37
C GLN A 49 6.50 -5.56 -13.34
N VAL A 50 6.50 -6.81 -12.86
CA VAL A 50 7.54 -7.33 -11.99
C VAL A 50 8.10 -8.61 -12.57
N ASP A 51 9.35 -8.56 -13.03
CA ASP A 51 10.06 -9.73 -13.57
C ASP A 51 10.39 -10.76 -12.48
N PRO A 52 10.61 -12.04 -12.83
CA PRO A 52 10.99 -13.08 -11.88
C PRO A 52 12.21 -12.70 -11.02
N GLY A 53 12.10 -12.90 -9.71
CA GLY A 53 13.14 -12.58 -8.73
C GLY A 53 13.31 -11.09 -8.46
N LYS A 54 12.43 -10.22 -8.97
CA LYS A 54 12.47 -8.76 -8.77
C LYS A 54 11.35 -8.27 -7.87
N SER A 55 11.48 -7.02 -7.46
CA SER A 55 10.47 -6.30 -6.70
C SER A 55 10.12 -4.97 -7.35
N ALA A 56 8.86 -4.56 -7.25
CA ALA A 56 8.44 -3.19 -7.50
C ALA A 56 7.99 -2.54 -6.21
N VAL A 57 8.40 -1.29 -6.00
CA VAL A 57 8.08 -0.50 -4.80
C VAL A 57 7.33 0.74 -5.24
N ILE A 58 6.17 0.98 -4.62
CA ILE A 58 5.36 2.18 -4.82
C ILE A 58 5.33 2.93 -3.50
N THR A 59 5.76 4.19 -3.52
CA THR A 59 5.83 5.08 -2.36
C THR A 59 4.80 6.22 -2.47
N GLU A 60 4.69 7.03 -1.43
CA GLU A 60 3.86 8.25 -1.41
C GLU A 60 2.38 7.98 -1.74
N ILE A 61 1.88 6.84 -1.25
CA ILE A 61 0.48 6.46 -1.49
C ILE A 61 -0.41 7.21 -0.49
N PRO A 62 -1.41 7.98 -0.95
CA PRO A 62 -2.29 8.69 -0.04
C PRO A 62 -3.08 7.72 0.85
N LYS A 63 -3.67 8.23 1.93
CA LYS A 63 -4.55 7.41 2.77
C LYS A 63 -5.79 7.00 1.99
N GLY A 64 -6.31 5.81 2.27
CA GLY A 64 -7.55 5.31 1.66
C GLY A 64 -7.50 3.82 1.34
N THR A 65 -8.55 3.32 0.70
CA THR A 65 -8.66 1.93 0.25
C THR A 65 -8.47 1.86 -1.25
N PHE A 66 -7.56 1.00 -1.70
CA PHE A 66 -7.23 0.85 -3.12
C PHE A 66 -7.37 -0.59 -3.55
N SER A 67 -8.08 -0.81 -4.66
CA SER A 67 -8.10 -2.12 -5.30
C SER A 67 -6.83 -2.35 -6.12
N TYR A 68 -6.41 -3.61 -6.16
CA TYR A 68 -5.40 -4.09 -7.09
C TYR A 68 -5.83 -5.42 -7.69
N GLU A 69 -5.36 -5.67 -8.90
CA GLU A 69 -5.58 -6.91 -9.61
C GLU A 69 -4.27 -7.38 -10.23
N THR A 70 -3.97 -8.68 -10.11
CA THR A 70 -2.77 -9.26 -10.73
C THR A 70 -3.13 -10.18 -11.87
N THR A 71 -2.46 -9.98 -13.01
CA THR A 71 -2.39 -10.93 -14.11
C THR A 71 -0.96 -11.46 -14.24
N TYR A 72 -0.79 -12.60 -14.91
CA TYR A 72 0.49 -13.30 -14.94
C TYR A 72 0.69 -14.07 -16.24
N GLU A 73 1.94 -14.26 -16.64
CA GLU A 73 2.27 -15.09 -17.80
C GLU A 73 2.16 -16.57 -17.45
N ILE A 74 1.45 -17.33 -18.29
CA ILE A 74 1.30 -18.78 -18.15
C ILE A 74 2.47 -19.46 -18.86
N PRO A 75 3.23 -20.37 -18.21
CA PRO A 75 4.30 -21.11 -18.86
C PRO A 75 3.82 -21.94 -20.05
N VAL A 76 4.69 -22.14 -21.05
CA VAL A 76 4.41 -23.05 -22.15
C VAL A 76 4.21 -24.48 -21.64
N GLY A 77 3.29 -25.23 -22.24
CA GLY A 77 2.96 -26.59 -21.82
C GLY A 77 2.01 -26.67 -20.61
N THR A 78 1.51 -25.54 -20.12
CA THR A 78 0.45 -25.51 -19.09
C THR A 78 -0.87 -26.00 -19.68
N ILE A 79 -1.52 -26.95 -18.99
CA ILE A 79 -2.85 -27.46 -19.34
C ILE A 79 -3.93 -26.55 -18.73
N SER A 80 -3.74 -26.15 -17.48
CA SER A 80 -4.63 -25.23 -16.77
C SER A 80 -3.87 -24.37 -15.78
N SER A 81 -4.46 -23.22 -15.41
CA SER A 81 -3.89 -22.32 -14.42
C SER A 81 -4.92 -22.00 -13.33
N ARG A 82 -4.43 -21.68 -12.14
CA ARG A 82 -5.24 -21.22 -11.01
C ARG A 82 -4.46 -20.27 -10.12
N THR A 83 -5.20 -19.51 -9.33
CA THR A 83 -4.67 -18.53 -8.38
C THR A 83 -5.09 -18.86 -6.96
N GLU A 84 -4.24 -18.53 -6.00
CA GLU A 84 -4.50 -18.75 -4.57
C GLU A 84 -4.02 -17.56 -3.73
N GLY A 85 -4.77 -17.22 -2.70
CA GLY A 85 -4.41 -16.15 -1.76
C GLY A 85 -4.59 -14.73 -2.34
N ALA A 86 -3.69 -13.82 -1.98
CA ALA A 86 -3.79 -12.38 -2.21
C ALA A 86 -3.34 -11.97 -3.62
N VAL A 87 -3.82 -12.63 -4.66
CA VAL A 87 -3.47 -12.30 -6.06
C VAL A 87 -4.19 -11.03 -6.51
N SER A 88 -5.39 -10.79 -5.99
CA SER A 88 -6.16 -9.56 -6.20
C SER A 88 -6.91 -9.23 -4.92
N GLY A 89 -7.22 -7.96 -4.69
CA GLY A 89 -7.97 -7.55 -3.50
C GLY A 89 -7.94 -6.05 -3.24
N GLU A 90 -8.16 -5.69 -1.99
CA GLU A 90 -8.13 -4.31 -1.51
C GLU A 90 -6.99 -4.12 -0.51
N ILE A 91 -6.38 -2.93 -0.55
CA ILE A 91 -5.31 -2.50 0.34
C ILE A 91 -5.78 -1.25 1.05
N VAL A 92 -5.85 -1.31 2.38
CA VAL A 92 -6.13 -0.15 3.23
C VAL A 92 -4.80 0.51 3.58
N MET A 93 -4.67 1.79 3.26
CA MET A 93 -3.49 2.59 3.52
C MET A 93 -3.83 3.63 4.59
N ASN A 94 -3.45 3.35 5.83
CA ASN A 94 -3.43 4.34 6.92
C ASN A 94 -2.10 5.09 6.94
N ALA A 95 -1.89 5.99 7.91
CA ALA A 95 -0.67 6.80 7.95
C ALA A 95 0.57 5.97 8.30
N GLY A 96 1.59 5.97 7.43
CA GLY A 96 2.84 5.26 7.64
C GLY A 96 2.76 3.74 7.40
N VAL A 97 1.70 3.28 6.71
CA VAL A 97 1.48 1.86 6.45
C VAL A 97 2.41 1.34 5.36
N LYS A 98 3.04 0.21 5.64
CA LYS A 98 3.90 -0.53 4.71
C LYS A 98 3.27 -1.88 4.42
N VAL A 99 3.01 -2.15 3.16
CA VAL A 99 2.43 -3.39 2.67
C VAL A 99 3.45 -4.15 1.86
N LEU A 100 3.48 -5.47 2.03
CA LEU A 100 4.27 -6.40 1.25
C LEU A 100 3.36 -7.50 0.72
N ILE A 101 3.34 -7.64 -0.61
CA ILE A 101 2.69 -8.74 -1.31
C ILE A 101 3.78 -9.59 -1.96
N VAL A 102 3.81 -10.87 -1.63
CA VAL A 102 4.81 -11.83 -2.14
C VAL A 102 4.13 -12.84 -3.03
N TYR A 103 4.58 -12.93 -4.27
CA TYR A 103 4.10 -13.89 -5.25
C TYR A 103 5.07 -15.07 -5.34
N SER A 104 4.51 -16.26 -5.51
CA SER A 104 5.23 -17.50 -5.75
C SER A 104 4.42 -18.35 -6.72
N SER A 105 5.05 -19.35 -7.33
CA SER A 105 4.35 -20.25 -8.24
C SER A 105 4.82 -21.68 -8.10
N THR A 106 3.91 -22.61 -8.35
CA THR A 106 4.22 -24.04 -8.51
C THR A 106 3.71 -24.54 -9.85
N PHE A 107 4.37 -25.54 -10.40
CA PHE A 107 3.94 -26.23 -11.61
C PHE A 107 4.00 -27.74 -11.38
N THR A 108 2.83 -28.36 -11.23
CA THR A 108 2.69 -29.78 -10.88
C THR A 108 1.63 -30.40 -11.79
N GLU A 109 1.97 -31.53 -12.41
CA GLU A 109 1.04 -32.29 -13.28
C GLU A 109 0.37 -31.44 -14.38
N GLY A 110 1.08 -30.47 -14.93
CA GLY A 110 0.57 -29.59 -16.00
C GLY A 110 -0.30 -28.43 -15.51
N VAL A 111 -0.49 -28.28 -14.20
CA VAL A 111 -1.24 -27.18 -13.59
C VAL A 111 -0.28 -26.14 -13.03
N TYR A 112 -0.38 -24.92 -13.55
CA TYR A 112 0.34 -23.77 -13.00
C TYR A 112 -0.50 -23.09 -11.90
N THR A 113 0.03 -23.00 -10.68
CA THR A 113 -0.62 -22.32 -9.56
C THR A 113 0.19 -21.08 -9.20
N LEU A 114 -0.40 -19.89 -9.32
CA LEU A 114 0.16 -18.66 -8.75
C LEU A 114 -0.42 -18.44 -7.36
N SER A 115 0.44 -18.32 -6.35
CA SER A 115 0.04 -18.06 -4.97
C SER A 115 0.61 -16.71 -4.51
N ALA A 116 -0.18 -15.94 -3.79
CA ALA A 116 0.26 -14.67 -3.21
C ALA A 116 -0.08 -14.56 -1.73
N SER A 117 0.84 -14.01 -0.94
CA SER A 117 0.62 -13.66 0.46
C SER A 117 0.61 -12.15 0.65
N PHE A 118 -0.19 -11.70 1.61
CA PHE A 118 -0.33 -10.29 1.97
C PHE A 118 0.16 -10.08 3.41
N SER A 119 0.91 -9.01 3.63
CA SER A 119 1.29 -8.55 4.96
C SER A 119 1.28 -7.02 5.01
N SER A 120 0.91 -6.47 6.16
CA SER A 120 0.86 -5.03 6.42
C SER A 120 1.57 -4.76 7.75
N SER A 121 2.24 -3.61 7.84
CA SER A 121 2.81 -3.08 9.07
C SER A 121 1.79 -2.39 9.96
N GLU A 122 0.52 -2.40 9.58
CA GLU A 122 -0.54 -1.85 10.39
C GLU A 122 -0.63 -2.63 11.71
N ASP A 123 -0.30 -1.94 12.80
CA ASP A 123 -0.41 -2.47 14.14
C ASP A 123 -1.91 -2.62 14.46
N LEU A 124 -2.34 -3.76 14.97
CA LEU A 124 -3.74 -4.01 15.37
C LEU A 124 -4.20 -3.13 16.56
N ALA A 125 -3.40 -2.13 16.95
CA ALA A 125 -3.62 -1.19 18.05
C ALA A 125 -4.64 -0.08 17.74
N GLY A 126 -5.51 -0.27 16.74
CA GLY A 126 -6.61 0.65 16.40
C GLY A 126 -7.98 0.22 16.99
N GLY A 127 -7.99 -0.72 17.92
CA GLY A 127 -9.20 -1.17 18.61
C GLY A 127 -9.41 -0.47 19.95
N GLY A 128 -10.22 0.59 19.95
CA GLY A 128 -10.95 1.05 21.13
C GLY A 128 -10.25 2.12 21.97
N ASP A 129 -10.29 3.37 21.51
CA ASP A 129 -10.40 4.50 22.44
C ASP A 129 -11.90 4.70 22.72
N THR A 130 -12.50 3.75 23.45
CA THR A 130 -13.73 4.05 24.18
C THR A 130 -13.28 4.90 25.36
N ASP A 131 -13.40 6.22 25.20
CA ASP A 131 -13.28 7.19 26.27
C ASP A 131 -14.07 6.67 27.49
N PRO A 132 -13.42 6.35 28.63
CA PRO A 132 -14.15 5.93 29.80
C PRO A 132 -14.86 7.19 30.33
N ILE A 133 -16.13 7.33 29.95
CA ILE A 133 -17.03 8.23 30.67
C ILE A 133 -17.18 7.64 32.08
N GLY A 134 -16.28 8.06 32.97
CA GLY A 134 -16.32 7.81 34.40
C GLY A 134 -17.43 8.61 35.09
N PRO A 135 -17.72 8.26 36.35
CA PRO A 135 -19.06 8.18 36.97
C PRO A 135 -19.85 9.49 37.07
#